data_AF-A0A0P9QC40-F1
#
_entry.id   AF-A0A0P9QC40-F1
#
_cell.length_a   1.000
_cell.length_b   1.000
_cell.length_c   1.000
_cell.angle_alpha   90.00
_cell.angle_beta   90.00
_cell.angle_gamma   90.00
#
_symmetry.space_group_name_H-M   'P 1'
#
loop_
_entity.id
_entity.type
_entity.pdbx_description
1 polymer ?
#
loop_
_entity_poly.entity_id
_entity_poly.type
_entity_poly.pdbx_seq_one_letter_code
_entity_poly.pdbx_strand_id
1 'polypeptide(L)'
;MITLKTAIIHSFKKLAKTSFISEVVKKEVVLNTENPALLFLVNGINGLIGKEGNSVVYGQFADDERQGPFPRRFTEFVAVQDDEAQFIELTHLAMDQLVEQAGNQVLSTGGHILCAQYSSGASNFFLVASMKERDGIQLDENYVPKRV
;
A
#
# COMPACT_ATOMS: atom_id res chain seq x y z
N MET A 1 -12.10 -1.73 -15.77
CA MET A 1 -11.52 -0.39 -15.56
C MET A 1 -11.70 -0.07 -14.09
N ILE A 2 -10.66 0.39 -13.41
CA ILE A 2 -10.75 0.75 -12.00
C ILE A 2 -11.14 2.22 -11.85
N THR A 3 -11.77 2.57 -10.74
CA THR A 3 -11.94 3.97 -10.29
C THR A 3 -11.16 4.14 -9.00
N LEU A 4 -10.10 4.96 -9.04
CA LEU A 4 -9.25 5.23 -7.88
C LEU A 4 -9.93 6.27 -7.00
N LYS A 5 -10.12 5.95 -5.71
CA LYS A 5 -10.76 6.85 -4.74
C LYS A 5 -9.73 7.65 -3.96
N THR A 6 -8.75 6.96 -3.40
CA THR A 6 -7.66 7.53 -2.62
C THR A 6 -6.40 6.69 -2.79
N ALA A 7 -5.25 7.32 -2.72
CA ALA A 7 -3.97 6.63 -2.78
C ALA A 7 -2.89 7.41 -2.05
N ILE A 8 -1.93 6.71 -1.47
CA ILE A 8 -0.78 7.29 -0.82
C ILE A 8 0.42 6.36 -0.94
N ILE A 9 1.61 6.93 -1.05
CA ILE A 9 2.85 6.17 -1.08
C ILE A 9 3.66 6.50 0.17
N HIS A 10 4.11 5.46 0.85
CA HIS A 10 4.98 5.52 2.01
C HIS A 10 6.31 4.85 1.68
N SER A 11 7.29 4.97 2.58
CA SER A 11 8.52 4.19 2.45
C SER A 11 9.09 3.79 3.80
N PHE A 12 9.91 2.76 3.78
CA PHE A 12 10.86 2.50 4.86
C PHE A 12 12.13 1.89 4.28
N LYS A 13 13.24 2.06 5.00
CA LYS A 13 14.53 1.46 4.66
C LYS A 13 15.01 0.61 5.82
N LYS A 14 15.45 -0.60 5.48
CA LYS A 14 16.00 -1.57 6.43
C LYS A 14 17.37 -2.03 5.95
N LEU A 15 18.34 -2.04 6.86
CA LEU A 15 19.66 -2.56 6.55
C LEU A 15 19.58 -4.09 6.42
N ALA A 16 19.97 -4.60 5.24
CA ALA A 16 19.91 -6.02 4.92
C ALA A 16 20.62 -6.89 5.97
N LYS A 17 20.06 -8.06 6.30
CA LYS A 17 20.58 -9.01 7.28
C LYS A 17 20.63 -8.50 8.73
N THR A 18 20.03 -7.34 9.02
CA THR A 18 19.88 -6.82 10.38
C THR A 18 18.39 -6.60 10.69
N SER A 19 18.05 -6.27 11.93
CA SER A 19 16.73 -5.75 12.31
C SER A 19 16.65 -4.22 12.25
N PHE A 20 17.72 -3.53 11.86
CA PHE A 20 17.83 -2.08 11.92
C PHE A 20 17.03 -1.40 10.81
N ILE A 21 16.00 -0.66 11.20
CA ILE A 21 15.22 0.23 10.34
C ILE A 21 15.87 1.61 10.39
N SER A 22 16.41 2.06 9.26
CA SER A 22 17.14 3.33 9.20
C SER A 22 16.25 4.52 8.94
N GLU A 23 15.10 4.33 8.30
CA GLU A 23 14.19 5.40 7.90
C GLU A 23 12.78 4.84 7.74
N VAL A 24 11.78 5.61 8.17
CA VAL A 24 10.36 5.36 7.89
C VAL A 24 9.73 6.70 7.51
N VAL A 25 9.13 6.76 6.32
CA VAL A 25 8.44 7.95 5.80
C VAL A 25 6.96 7.62 5.63
N LYS A 26 6.16 8.08 6.58
CA LYS A 26 4.69 8.09 6.50
C LYS A 26 4.26 9.46 5.97
N LYS A 27 3.55 9.47 4.85
CA LYS A 27 3.04 10.70 4.22
C LYS A 27 1.67 11.03 4.82
N GLU A 28 1.34 12.31 4.86
CA GLU A 28 0.10 12.84 5.45
C GLU A 28 -0.87 13.38 4.40
N VAL A 29 -0.48 13.34 3.12
CA VAL A 29 -1.25 13.92 2.02
C VAL A 29 -1.45 12.85 0.97
N VAL A 30 -2.70 12.63 0.57
CA VAL A 30 -3.03 11.70 -0.49
C VAL A 30 -2.60 12.22 -1.85
N LEU A 31 -2.38 11.30 -2.78
CA LEU A 31 -2.02 11.61 -4.16
C LEU A 31 -3.25 12.03 -4.97
N ASN A 32 -3.02 12.87 -5.98
CA ASN A 32 -4.06 13.20 -6.96
C ASN A 32 -4.46 11.96 -7.77
N THR A 33 -5.71 11.52 -7.63
CA THR A 33 -6.28 10.32 -8.27
C THR A 33 -6.36 10.42 -9.79
N GLU A 34 -6.31 11.64 -10.34
CA GLU A 34 -6.30 11.90 -11.78
C GLU A 34 -4.88 11.86 -12.37
N ASN A 35 -3.84 11.64 -11.56
CA ASN A 35 -2.47 11.52 -12.06
C ASN A 35 -2.35 10.27 -12.98
N PRO A 36 -1.99 10.45 -14.27
CA PRO A 36 -1.93 9.32 -15.22
C PRO A 36 -0.88 8.26 -14.87
N ALA A 37 0.23 8.65 -14.26
CA ALA A 37 1.27 7.73 -13.82
C ALA A 37 0.79 6.89 -12.62
N LEU A 38 0.07 7.51 -11.67
CA LEU A 38 -0.57 6.80 -10.57
C LEU A 38 -1.64 5.83 -11.07
N LEU A 39 -2.51 6.26 -11.98
CA LEU A 39 -3.53 5.39 -12.57
C LEU A 39 -2.90 4.20 -13.30
N PHE A 40 -1.81 4.41 -14.05
CA PHE A 40 -1.07 3.34 -14.69
C PHE A 40 -0.52 2.33 -13.69
N LEU A 41 0.07 2.81 -12.60
CA LEU A 41 0.62 2.00 -11.52
C LEU A 41 -0.43 1.10 -10.87
N VAL A 42 -1.57 1.69 -10.45
CA VAL A 42 -2.65 0.94 -9.80
C VAL A 42 -3.29 -0.05 -10.77
N ASN A 43 -3.54 0.34 -12.03
CA ASN A 43 -4.07 -0.57 -13.04
C ASN A 43 -3.11 -1.72 -13.34
N GLY A 44 -1.80 -1.44 -13.40
CA GLY A 44 -0.75 -2.43 -13.58
C GLY A 44 -0.81 -3.49 -12.48
N ILE A 45 -0.81 -3.06 -11.21
CA ILE A 45 -0.87 -3.96 -10.05
C ILE A 45 -2.19 -4.73 -10.01
N ASN A 46 -3.34 -4.07 -10.23
CA ASN A 46 -4.64 -4.74 -10.29
C ASN A 46 -4.67 -5.81 -11.40
N GLY A 47 -4.01 -5.55 -12.53
CA GLY A 47 -3.88 -6.51 -13.62
C GLY A 47 -2.95 -7.70 -13.33
N LEU A 48 -2.19 -7.68 -12.23
CA LEU A 48 -1.35 -8.81 -11.79
C LEU A 48 -2.09 -9.74 -10.82
N ILE A 49 -3.18 -9.29 -10.20
CA ILE A 49 -3.90 -10.07 -9.20
C ILE A 49 -4.55 -11.29 -9.84
N GLY A 50 -4.35 -12.46 -9.24
CA GLY A 50 -4.96 -13.72 -9.71
C GLY A 50 -4.33 -14.32 -10.98
N LYS A 51 -3.22 -13.76 -11.48
CA LYS A 51 -2.46 -14.38 -12.58
C LYS A 51 -1.50 -15.45 -12.07
N GLU A 52 -1.42 -16.58 -12.76
CA GLU A 52 -0.44 -17.64 -12.49
C GLU A 52 0.98 -17.06 -12.46
N GLY A 53 1.73 -17.40 -11.41
CA GLY A 53 3.11 -16.92 -11.21
C GLY A 53 3.25 -15.58 -10.49
N ASN A 54 2.14 -14.87 -10.18
CA ASN A 54 2.19 -13.67 -9.34
C ASN A 54 1.84 -13.98 -7.88
N SER A 55 2.61 -13.39 -6.95
CA SER A 55 2.41 -13.49 -5.50
C SER A 55 1.30 -12.58 -4.96
N VAL A 56 0.47 -11.98 -5.82
CA VAL A 56 -0.62 -11.09 -5.39
C VAL A 56 -1.87 -11.92 -5.15
N VAL A 57 -2.18 -12.14 -3.88
CA VAL A 57 -3.24 -13.05 -3.40
C VAL A 57 -4.34 -12.22 -2.72
N TYR A 58 -5.61 -12.60 -2.93
CA TYR A 58 -6.72 -12.10 -2.12
C TYR A 58 -6.77 -12.89 -0.79
N GLY A 59 -6.78 -12.18 0.33
CA GLY A 59 -6.90 -12.77 1.67
C GLY A 59 -8.16 -12.32 2.40
N GLN A 60 -8.60 -13.10 3.37
CA GLN A 60 -9.57 -12.69 4.39
C GLN A 60 -8.87 -12.73 5.75
N PHE A 61 -9.23 -11.81 6.64
CA PHE A 61 -8.70 -11.82 8.00
C PHE A 61 -9.35 -12.92 8.81
N ALA A 62 -8.55 -13.65 9.59
CA ALA A 62 -9.06 -14.59 10.58
C ALA A 62 -9.72 -13.85 11.74
N ASP A 63 -10.73 -14.48 12.36
CA ASP A 63 -11.42 -13.98 13.56
C ASP A 63 -10.99 -14.80 14.79
N ASP A 64 -9.67 -14.84 15.03
CA ASP A 64 -9.04 -15.66 16.08
C ASP A 64 -8.27 -14.83 17.12
N GLU A 65 -8.54 -13.52 17.16
CA GLU A 65 -7.89 -12.50 17.99
C GLU A 65 -6.36 -12.34 17.77
N ARG A 66 -5.77 -13.06 16.81
CA ARG A 66 -4.34 -12.99 16.45
C ARG A 66 -4.07 -12.17 15.20
N GLN A 67 -5.10 -11.60 14.61
CA GLN A 67 -5.05 -10.85 13.36
C GLN A 67 -4.44 -9.44 13.49
N GLY A 68 -4.05 -9.03 14.70
CA GLY A 68 -3.44 -7.73 14.97
C GLY A 68 -4.44 -6.56 14.88
N PRO A 69 -3.96 -5.31 14.94
CA PRO A 69 -4.82 -4.13 14.99
C PRO A 69 -5.45 -3.77 13.63
N PHE A 70 -4.88 -4.23 12.52
CA PHE A 70 -5.27 -3.80 11.17
C PHE A 70 -6.72 -4.16 10.81
N PRO A 71 -7.22 -5.39 11.05
CA PRO A 71 -8.56 -5.77 10.59
C PRO A 71 -9.67 -4.97 11.27
N ARG A 72 -9.56 -4.74 12.58
CA ARG A 72 -10.52 -3.88 13.30
C ARG A 72 -10.53 -2.46 12.72
N ARG A 73 -9.35 -1.86 12.54
CA ARG A 73 -9.22 -0.51 11.98
C ARG A 73 -9.73 -0.44 10.54
N PHE A 74 -9.53 -1.50 9.76
CA PHE A 74 -10.06 -1.63 8.41
C PHE A 74 -11.60 -1.68 8.40
N THR A 75 -12.22 -2.46 9.31
CA THR A 75 -13.68 -2.51 9.47
C THR A 75 -14.26 -1.14 9.82
N GLU A 76 -13.62 -0.39 10.70
CA GLU A 76 -14.01 0.99 11.04
C GLU A 76 -13.91 1.93 9.82
N PHE A 77 -12.79 1.85 9.08
CA PHE A 77 -12.58 2.65 7.87
C PHE A 77 -13.66 2.39 6.81
N VAL A 78 -13.98 1.12 6.52
CA VAL A 78 -14.99 0.80 5.49
C VAL A 78 -16.41 1.17 5.92
N ALA A 79 -16.68 1.33 7.23
CA ALA A 79 -17.98 1.73 7.74
C ALA A 79 -18.29 3.22 7.54
N VAL A 80 -17.26 4.08 7.65
CA VAL A 80 -17.42 5.54 7.50
C VAL A 80 -17.49 5.95 6.02
N GLN A 81 -16.81 5.20 5.14
CA GLN A 81 -16.65 5.42 3.69
C GLN A 81 -16.05 6.78 3.30
N ASP A 82 -15.09 6.74 2.37
CA ASP A 82 -14.51 7.92 1.68
C ASP A 82 -13.97 9.02 2.61
N ASP A 83 -13.57 8.67 3.84
CA ASP A 83 -12.89 9.55 4.79
C ASP A 83 -11.36 9.47 4.62
N GLU A 84 -10.76 10.58 4.17
CA GLU A 84 -9.33 10.69 3.91
C GLU A 84 -8.47 10.56 5.17
N ALA A 85 -8.91 11.12 6.30
CA ALA A 85 -8.16 11.04 7.55
C ALA A 85 -8.15 9.59 8.07
N GLN A 86 -9.29 8.91 8.00
CA GLN A 86 -9.40 7.49 8.33
C GLN A 86 -8.54 6.62 7.41
N PHE A 87 -8.46 6.97 6.12
CA PHE A 87 -7.56 6.32 5.17
C PHE A 87 -6.10 6.48 5.58
N ILE A 88 -5.65 7.72 5.83
CA ILE A 88 -4.25 7.99 6.23
C ILE A 88 -3.89 7.27 7.53
N GLU A 89 -4.76 7.30 8.54
CA GLU A 89 -4.54 6.59 9.80
C GLU A 89 -4.43 5.06 9.59
N LEU A 90 -5.26 4.50 8.72
CA LEU A 90 -5.19 3.08 8.35
C LEU A 90 -3.89 2.74 7.62
N THR A 91 -3.43 3.57 6.69
CA THR A 91 -2.18 3.31 5.95
C THR A 91 -0.95 3.48 6.83
N HIS A 92 -0.98 4.38 7.81
CA HIS A 92 0.05 4.49 8.85
C HIS A 92 0.11 3.24 9.70
N LEU A 93 -1.04 2.73 10.14
CA LEU A 93 -1.11 1.46 10.87
C LEU A 93 -0.54 0.31 10.03
N ALA A 94 -0.87 0.25 8.73
CA ALA A 94 -0.29 -0.74 7.82
C ALA A 94 1.24 -0.65 7.79
N MET A 95 1.79 0.57 7.73
CA MET A 95 3.24 0.80 7.75
C MET A 95 3.87 0.35 9.06
N ASP A 96 3.26 0.65 10.20
CA ASP A 96 3.79 0.23 11.51
C ASP A 96 3.86 -1.30 11.61
N GLN A 97 2.82 -1.99 11.16
CA GLN A 97 2.79 -3.46 11.11
C GLN A 97 3.83 -4.04 10.12
N LEU A 98 3.97 -3.43 8.93
CA LEU A 98 4.96 -3.87 7.94
C LEU A 98 6.40 -3.66 8.43
N VAL A 99 6.69 -2.55 9.10
CA VAL A 99 8.01 -2.23 9.65
C VAL A 99 8.37 -3.21 10.76
N GLU A 100 7.44 -3.49 11.68
CA GLU A 100 7.61 -4.48 12.74
C GLU A 100 7.92 -5.87 12.16
N GLN A 101 7.11 -6.35 11.21
CA GLN A 101 7.34 -7.63 10.55
C GLN A 101 8.66 -7.65 9.78
N ALA A 102 8.98 -6.58 9.04
CA ALA A 102 10.22 -6.48 8.28
C ALA A 102 11.45 -6.56 9.17
N GLY A 103 11.41 -5.99 10.38
CA GLY A 103 12.47 -6.09 11.38
C GLY A 103 12.87 -7.53 11.71
N ASN A 104 11.90 -8.45 11.67
CA ASN A 104 12.08 -9.88 11.92
C ASN A 104 12.46 -10.70 10.66
N GLN A 105 12.47 -10.09 9.48
CA GLN A 105 12.77 -10.77 8.21
C GLN A 105 14.19 -10.46 7.73
N VAL A 106 15.07 -11.47 7.72
CA VAL A 106 16.51 -11.32 7.40
C VAL A 106 16.76 -10.63 6.04
N LEU A 107 15.98 -10.99 5.02
CA LEU A 107 16.16 -10.51 3.65
C LEU A 107 15.35 -9.26 3.30
N SER A 108 14.54 -8.74 4.22
CA SER A 108 13.79 -7.51 3.98
C SER A 108 14.71 -6.29 4.01
N THR A 109 14.55 -5.42 3.01
CA THR A 109 15.29 -4.15 2.84
C THR A 109 14.38 -2.91 2.85
N GLY A 110 13.07 -3.11 2.90
CA GLY A 110 12.09 -2.05 2.68
C GLY A 110 11.94 -1.63 1.22
N GLY A 111 11.43 -0.42 1.01
CA GLY A 111 11.06 0.12 -0.30
C GLY A 111 9.88 1.08 -0.21
N HIS A 112 9.30 1.40 -1.36
CA HIS A 112 8.07 2.19 -1.44
C HIS A 112 6.85 1.27 -1.33
N ILE A 113 5.88 1.67 -0.53
CA ILE A 113 4.63 0.96 -0.30
C ILE A 113 3.49 1.84 -0.79
N LEU A 114 2.77 1.37 -1.82
CA LEU A 114 1.52 1.99 -2.26
C LEU A 114 0.37 1.41 -1.46
N CYS A 115 -0.40 2.31 -0.86
CA CYS A 115 -1.71 2.02 -0.32
C CYS A 115 -2.76 2.72 -1.19
N ALA A 116 -3.81 2.01 -1.61
CA ALA A 116 -4.85 2.58 -2.46
C ALA A 116 -6.23 1.98 -2.19
N GLN A 117 -7.25 2.82 -2.19
CA GLN A 117 -8.65 2.42 -2.25
C GLN A 117 -9.17 2.64 -3.67
N TYR A 118 -9.74 1.62 -4.27
CA TYR A 118 -10.32 1.71 -5.61
C TYR A 118 -11.52 0.78 -5.76
N SER A 119 -12.39 1.08 -6.72
CA SER A 119 -13.41 0.15 -7.17
C SER A 119 -13.01 -0.51 -8.48
N SER A 120 -13.41 -1.77 -8.65
CA SER A 120 -13.29 -2.50 -9.91
C SER A 120 -14.57 -3.29 -10.13
N GLY A 121 -15.36 -2.88 -11.12
CA GLY A 121 -16.73 -3.38 -11.28
C GLY A 121 -17.62 -2.94 -10.10
N ALA A 122 -18.33 -3.90 -9.50
CA ALA A 122 -19.21 -3.64 -8.35
C ALA A 122 -18.51 -3.76 -6.99
N SER A 123 -17.21 -4.06 -6.96
CA SER A 123 -16.47 -4.36 -5.74
C SER A 123 -15.49 -3.24 -5.38
N ASN A 124 -15.37 -2.97 -4.08
CA ASN A 124 -14.35 -2.07 -3.53
C ASN A 124 -13.16 -2.89 -3.03
N PHE A 125 -11.96 -2.37 -3.25
CA PHE A 125 -10.71 -3.00 -2.88
C PHE A 125 -9.81 -2.01 -2.14
N PHE A 126 -9.03 -2.56 -1.23
CA PHE A 126 -7.91 -1.89 -0.60
C PHE A 126 -6.63 -2.63 -0.97
N LEU A 127 -5.70 -1.93 -1.60
CA LEU A 127 -4.43 -2.45 -2.06
C LEU A 127 -3.33 -1.97 -1.12
N VAL A 128 -2.48 -2.89 -0.72
CA VAL A 128 -1.17 -2.61 -0.13
C VAL A 128 -0.14 -3.36 -0.94
N ALA A 129 0.78 -2.64 -1.58
CA ALA A 129 1.77 -3.26 -2.45
C ALA A 129 3.13 -2.60 -2.30
N SER A 130 4.16 -3.42 -2.09
CA SER A 130 5.55 -2.98 -2.25
C SER A 130 5.85 -2.77 -3.73
N MET A 131 6.47 -1.66 -4.07
CA MET A 131 6.88 -1.34 -5.42
C MET A 131 8.35 -1.01 -5.52
N LYS A 132 8.92 -1.37 -6.66
CA LYS A 132 10.24 -0.93 -7.10
C LYS A 132 10.02 0.03 -8.25
N GLU A 133 10.79 1.11 -8.30
CA GLU A 133 10.85 1.96 -9.49
C GLU A 133 11.35 1.11 -10.67
N ARG A 134 10.41 0.72 -11.53
CA ARG A 134 10.58 -0.09 -12.73
C ARG A 134 9.52 0.36 -13.74
N ASP A 135 9.71 0.00 -15.01
CA ASP A 135 8.70 0.15 -16.06
C ASP A 135 8.27 1.61 -16.36
N GLY A 136 9.22 2.54 -16.36
CA GLY A 136 8.97 3.92 -16.79
C GLY A 136 8.20 4.78 -15.79
N ILE A 137 8.12 4.35 -14.52
CA ILE A 137 7.65 5.19 -13.41
C ILE A 137 8.81 5.55 -12.48
N GLN A 138 8.94 6.84 -12.21
CA GLN A 138 9.76 7.41 -11.14
C GLN A 138 8.89 8.12 -10.12
N LEU A 139 9.37 8.17 -8.88
CA LEU A 139 8.76 8.94 -7.80
C LEU A 139 9.57 10.22 -7.60
N ASP A 140 8.90 11.35 -7.40
CA ASP A 140 9.59 12.54 -6.93
C ASP A 140 9.79 12.55 -5.41
N GLU A 141 10.34 13.64 -4.87
CA GLU A 141 10.64 13.81 -3.44
C GLU A 141 9.39 13.69 -2.54
N ASN A 142 8.21 13.96 -3.11
CA ASN A 142 6.92 13.81 -2.43
C ASN A 142 6.26 12.46 -2.69
N TYR A 143 6.96 11.55 -3.36
CA TYR A 143 6.48 10.27 -3.84
C TYR A 143 5.32 10.38 -4.84
N VAL A 144 5.23 11.50 -5.55
CA VAL A 144 4.26 11.65 -6.64
C VAL A 144 4.81 10.91 -7.87
N PRO A 145 4.08 9.93 -8.44
CA PRO A 145 4.52 9.21 -9.62
C PRO A 145 4.60 10.10 -10.87
N LYS A 146 5.66 9.91 -11.65
CA LYS A 146 5.90 10.54 -12.96
C LYS A 146 6.26 9.46 -13.98
N ARG A 147 5.75 9.61 -15.21
CA ARG A 147 6.18 8.79 -16.34
C ARG A 147 7.49 9.34 -16.90
N VAL A 148 8.40 8.42 -17.27
CA VAL A 148 9.72 8.70 -17.84
C VAL A 148 9.80 8.14 -19.25
#